data_AF-A0A4Q6AMA3-F1
#
_entry.id   AF-A0A4Q6AMA3-F1
#
_cell.length_a   1.000
_cell.length_b   1.000
_cell.length_c   1.000
_cell.angle_alpha   90.00
_cell.angle_beta   90.00
_cell.angle_gamma   90.00
#
_symmetry.space_group_name_H-M   'P 1'
#
loop_
_entity.id
_entity.type
_entity.pdbx_description
1 polymer ?
#
loop_
_entity_poly.entity_id
_entity_poly.type
_entity_poly.pdbx_seq_one_letter_code
_entity_poly.pdbx_strand_id
1 'polypeptide(L)'
;MAPDKYKNIIVDSLRFLVKDERVMVYGFVIMSNHIHVVWHLKAPRKRPDVQRDFLKFTAQQIKEDLAKHHPAVLQQFRVEAKDRQYQFWERNPLSVELWTEKVMLQ
;
A
#
# COMPACT_ATOMS: atom_id res chain seq x y z
N MET A 1 18.86 -5.94 -13.20
CA MET A 1 17.50 -5.43 -12.90
C MET A 1 17.29 -5.49 -11.40
N ALA A 2 16.74 -4.43 -10.79
CA ALA A 2 16.41 -4.46 -9.37
C ALA A 2 15.31 -5.51 -9.11
N PRO A 3 15.32 -6.24 -7.99
CA PRO A 3 14.33 -7.26 -7.73
C PRO A 3 12.93 -6.65 -7.54
N ASP A 4 11.94 -7.13 -8.31
CA ASP A 4 10.53 -6.67 -8.26
C ASP A 4 9.72 -7.28 -7.10
N LYS A 5 10.39 -7.94 -6.15
CA LYS A 5 9.79 -8.68 -5.04
C LYS A 5 8.76 -7.88 -4.24
N TYR A 6 9.10 -6.64 -3.86
CA TYR A 6 8.17 -5.80 -3.09
C TYR A 6 7.04 -5.24 -3.95
N LYS A 7 7.26 -5.04 -5.25
CA LYS A 7 6.18 -4.70 -6.19
C LYS A 7 5.17 -5.85 -6.30
N ASN A 8 5.65 -7.10 -6.31
CA ASN A 8 4.78 -8.27 -6.32
C ASN A 8 3.90 -8.35 -5.07
N ILE A 9 4.44 -8.06 -3.87
CA ILE A 9 3.63 -7.98 -2.63
C ILE A 9 2.48 -6.97 -2.78
N ILE A 10 2.74 -5.80 -3.36
CA ILE A 10 1.73 -4.76 -3.61
C ILE A 10 0.67 -5.27 -4.60
N VAL A 11 1.11 -5.81 -5.74
CA VAL A 11 0.22 -6.31 -6.79
C VAL A 11 -0.62 -7.48 -6.31
N ASP A 12 -0.05 -8.39 -5.54
CA ASP A 12 -0.78 -9.56 -5.00
C ASP A 12 -1.80 -9.15 -3.94
N SER A 13 -1.49 -8.14 -3.13
CA SER A 13 -2.46 -7.51 -2.21
C SER A 13 -3.63 -6.88 -2.98
N LEU A 14 -3.36 -6.13 -4.05
CA LEU A 14 -4.42 -5.57 -4.92
C LEU A 14 -5.26 -6.68 -5.57
N ARG A 15 -4.62 -7.74 -6.08
CA ARG A 15 -5.31 -8.90 -6.67
C ARG A 15 -6.21 -9.58 -5.65
N PHE A 16 -5.75 -9.74 -4.41
CA PHE A 16 -6.57 -10.30 -3.34
C PHE A 16 -7.82 -9.45 -3.10
N LEU A 17 -7.68 -8.12 -3.00
CA LEU A 17 -8.83 -7.23 -2.78
C LEU A 17 -9.84 -7.28 -3.94
N VAL A 18 -9.38 -7.46 -5.17
CA VAL A 18 -10.25 -7.64 -6.35
C VAL A 18 -10.97 -9.00 -6.30
N LYS A 19 -10.24 -10.08 -6.04
CA LYS A 19 -10.79 -11.45 -5.97
C LYS A 19 -11.79 -11.61 -4.84
N ASP A 20 -11.54 -10.98 -3.69
CA ASP A 20 -12.45 -10.98 -2.53
C ASP A 20 -13.58 -9.95 -2.67
N GLU A 21 -13.76 -9.39 -3.86
CA GLU A 21 -14.80 -8.43 -4.20
C GLU A 21 -14.88 -7.21 -3.24
N ARG A 22 -13.74 -6.76 -2.72
CA ARG A 22 -13.67 -5.56 -1.88
C ARG A 22 -13.54 -4.29 -2.70
N VAL A 23 -12.84 -4.38 -3.83
CA VAL A 23 -12.57 -3.25 -4.71
C VAL A 23 -12.63 -3.66 -6.18
N MET A 24 -12.81 -2.66 -7.04
CA MET A 24 -12.42 -2.70 -8.45
C MET A 24 -11.21 -1.80 -8.62
N VAL A 25 -10.14 -2.27 -9.27
CA VAL A 25 -8.96 -1.44 -9.55
C VAL A 25 -8.99 -1.03 -11.01
N TYR A 26 -9.03 0.27 -11.29
CA TYR A 26 -9.02 0.82 -12.65
C TYR A 26 -7.61 1.08 -13.15
N GLY A 27 -6.66 1.37 -12.25
CA GLY A 27 -5.27 1.60 -12.60
C GLY A 27 -4.40 1.78 -11.37
N PHE A 28 -3.10 1.53 -11.51
CA PHE A 28 -2.12 1.81 -10.47
C PHE A 28 -0.73 2.05 -11.09
N VAL A 29 0.10 2.80 -10.38
CA VAL A 29 1.53 2.99 -10.71
C VAL A 29 2.34 2.73 -9.45
N ILE A 30 3.44 1.97 -9.60
CA ILE A 30 4.40 1.71 -8.52
C ILE A 30 5.73 2.35 -8.90
N MET A 31 6.08 3.42 -8.18
CA MET A 31 7.37 4.08 -8.27
C MET A 31 8.32 3.56 -7.19
N SER A 32 9.57 3.99 -7.22
CA SER A 32 10.58 3.57 -6.23
C SER A 32 10.29 4.07 -4.81
N ASN A 33 9.53 5.16 -4.68
CA ASN A 33 9.27 5.84 -3.40
C ASN A 33 7.79 5.91 -3.00
N HIS A 34 6.84 5.78 -3.93
CA HIS A 34 5.41 5.83 -3.64
C HIS A 34 4.56 5.08 -4.68
N ILE A 35 3.26 4.99 -4.41
CA ILE A 35 2.28 4.33 -5.28
C ILE A 35 1.08 5.25 -5.52
N HIS A 36 0.48 5.15 -6.71
CA HIS A 36 -0.83 5.72 -7.01
C HIS A 36 -1.78 4.58 -7.33
N VAL A 37 -3.01 4.63 -6.79
CA VAL A 37 -4.03 3.61 -7.03
C VAL A 37 -5.36 4.29 -7.30
N VAL A 38 -5.96 3.96 -8.44
CA VAL A 38 -7.31 4.35 -8.82
C VAL A 38 -8.21 3.14 -8.65
N TRP A 39 -9.09 3.19 -7.66
CA TRP A 39 -9.97 2.08 -7.32
C TRP A 39 -11.37 2.55 -6.89
N HIS A 40 -12.33 1.65 -7.01
CA HIS A 40 -13.68 1.81 -6.51
C HIS A 40 -13.93 0.76 -5.41
N LEU A 41 -14.45 1.19 -4.27
CA LEU A 41 -14.79 0.29 -3.18
C LEU A 41 -16.19 -0.28 -3.36
N LYS A 42 -16.32 -1.59 -3.19
CA LYS A 42 -17.62 -2.28 -3.22
C LYS A 42 -18.28 -2.20 -1.84
N ALA A 43 -19.58 -1.89 -1.81
CA ALA A 43 -20.38 -1.93 -0.60
C ALA A 43 -20.41 -3.36 -0.01
N PRO A 44 -20.48 -3.53 1.33
CA PRO A 44 -20.64 -2.51 2.37
C PRO A 44 -19.31 -1.98 2.94
N ARG A 45 -18.17 -2.20 2.25
CA ARG A 45 -16.85 -1.88 2.80
C ARG A 45 -16.61 -0.36 2.86
N LYS A 46 -16.03 0.11 3.96
CA LYS A 46 -15.65 1.52 4.11
C LYS A 46 -14.22 1.74 3.62
N ARG A 47 -13.97 2.88 2.99
CA ARG A 47 -12.64 3.34 2.56
C ARG A 47 -11.54 3.16 3.60
N PRO A 48 -11.67 3.69 4.84
CA PRO A 48 -10.61 3.56 5.84
C PRO A 48 -10.27 2.11 6.16
N ASP A 49 -11.22 1.17 6.12
CA ASP A 49 -10.96 -0.23 6.43
C ASP A 49 -10.14 -0.91 5.34
N VAL A 50 -10.54 -0.76 4.07
CA VAL A 50 -9.81 -1.35 2.94
C VAL A 50 -8.41 -0.76 2.82
N GLN A 51 -8.30 0.58 2.96
CA GLN A 51 -7.02 1.26 2.89
C GLN A 51 -6.10 0.83 4.04
N ARG A 52 -6.62 0.76 5.29
CA ARG A 52 -5.85 0.27 6.44
C ARG A 52 -5.36 -1.15 6.21
N ASP A 53 -6.24 -2.05 5.79
CA ASP A 53 -5.93 -3.46 5.62
C ASP A 53 -4.85 -3.66 4.55
N PHE A 54 -4.97 -2.95 3.41
CA PHE A 54 -3.98 -2.95 2.34
C PHE A 54 -2.60 -2.47 2.81
N LEU A 55 -2.53 -1.30 3.45
CA LEU A 55 -1.28 -0.71 3.92
C LEU A 55 -0.64 -1.57 5.03
N LYS A 56 -1.45 -2.08 5.96
CA LYS A 56 -0.98 -2.93 7.05
C LYS A 56 -0.41 -4.24 6.54
N PHE A 57 -1.14 -4.94 5.65
CA PHE A 57 -0.70 -6.22 5.10
C PHE A 57 0.61 -6.08 4.34
N THR A 58 0.68 -5.12 3.41
CA THR A 58 1.89 -4.91 2.60
C THR A 58 3.09 -4.50 3.46
N ALA A 59 2.91 -3.60 4.44
CA ALA A 59 3.97 -3.22 5.37
C ALA A 59 4.49 -4.42 6.19
N GLN A 60 3.60 -5.29 6.64
CA GLN A 60 3.98 -6.48 7.40
C GLN A 60 4.80 -7.46 6.55
N GLN A 61 4.37 -7.75 5.33
CA GLN A 61 5.10 -8.63 4.41
C GLN A 61 6.50 -8.09 4.08
N ILE A 62 6.61 -6.78 3.83
CA ILE A 62 7.90 -6.13 3.55
C ILE A 62 8.81 -6.19 4.80
N LYS A 63 8.26 -5.89 5.98
CA LYS A 63 8.98 -5.93 7.25
C LYS A 63 9.57 -7.33 7.52
N GLU A 64 8.75 -8.36 7.42
CA GLU A 64 9.16 -9.75 7.67
C GLU A 64 10.31 -10.16 6.74
N ASP A 65 10.21 -9.78 5.47
CA ASP A 65 11.23 -10.08 4.50
C ASP A 65 12.55 -9.36 4.78
N LEU A 66 12.49 -8.05 5.07
CA LEU A 66 13.66 -7.26 5.42
C LEU A 66 14.30 -7.74 6.73
N ALA A 67 13.50 -8.11 7.73
CA ALA A 67 14.02 -8.65 8.98
C ALA A 67 14.86 -9.91 8.76
N LYS A 68 14.45 -10.76 7.81
CA LYS A 68 15.13 -12.02 7.51
C LYS A 68 16.34 -11.85 6.59
N HIS A 69 16.24 -11.01 5.56
CA HIS A 69 17.23 -10.97 4.48
C HIS A 69 18.07 -9.68 4.45
N HIS A 70 17.52 -8.56 4.95
CA HIS A 70 18.13 -7.24 4.83
C HIS A 70 17.94 -6.39 6.10
N PRO A 71 18.41 -6.85 7.28
CA PRO A 71 18.15 -6.16 8.56
C PRO A 71 18.72 -4.74 8.61
N ALA A 72 19.82 -4.46 7.89
CA ALA A 72 20.38 -3.12 7.77
C ALA A 72 19.43 -2.14 7.03
N VAL A 73 18.71 -2.64 6.03
CA VAL A 73 17.70 -1.84 5.30
C VAL A 73 16.46 -1.63 6.16
N LEU A 74 16.05 -2.64 6.95
CA LEU A 74 14.93 -2.50 7.88
C LEU A 74 15.12 -1.35 8.87
N GLN A 75 16.35 -1.11 9.34
CA GLN A 75 16.63 0.00 10.27
C GLN A 75 16.33 1.38 9.66
N GLN A 76 16.36 1.53 8.33
CA GLN A 76 16.01 2.79 7.67
C GLN A 76 14.53 3.14 7.80
N PHE A 77 13.68 2.16 8.09
CA PHE A 77 12.24 2.34 8.31
C PHE A 77 11.88 2.54 9.79
N ARG A 78 12.88 2.62 10.69
CA ARG A 78 12.65 2.78 12.12
C ARG A 78 12.12 4.18 12.42
N VAL A 79 11.15 4.26 13.31
CA VAL A 79 10.54 5.53 13.75
C VAL A 79 10.44 5.59 15.26
N GLU A 80 10.50 6.80 15.82
CA GLU A 80 10.26 7.05 17.25
C GLU A 80 8.76 7.29 17.51
N ALA A 81 7.94 6.30 17.18
CA ALA A 81 6.50 6.34 17.42
C ALA A 81 6.13 5.47 18.62
N LYS A 82 5.17 5.93 19.44
CA LYS A 82 4.70 5.17 20.61
C LYS A 82 3.98 3.87 20.24
N ASP A 83 3.38 3.83 19.05
CA ASP A 83 2.50 2.75 18.58
C ASP A 83 3.18 1.79 17.60
N ARG A 84 4.39 2.08 17.12
CA ARG A 84 5.12 1.22 16.18
C ARG A 84 6.62 1.48 16.20
N GLN A 85 7.40 0.44 15.93
CA GLN A 85 8.85 0.53 15.78
C GLN A 85 9.29 0.85 14.35
N TYR A 86 8.49 0.46 13.35
CA TYR A 86 8.81 0.63 11.93
C TYR A 86 7.61 1.21 11.18
N GLN A 87 7.87 2.08 10.21
CA GLN A 87 6.85 2.70 9.36
C GLN A 87 7.27 2.63 7.89
N PHE A 88 6.44 1.99 7.07
CA PHE A 88 6.69 1.80 5.63
C PHE A 88 5.86 2.76 4.77
N TRP A 89 4.63 3.06 5.22
CA TRP A 89 3.70 3.93 4.53
C TRP A 89 3.53 5.24 5.29
N GLU A 90 3.23 6.30 4.57
CA GLU A 90 2.84 7.57 5.17
C GLU A 90 1.60 7.41 6.05
N ARG A 91 1.56 8.12 7.17
CA ARG A 91 0.46 8.00 8.15
C ARG A 91 -0.88 8.48 7.59
N ASN A 92 -0.84 9.55 6.80
CA ASN A 92 -2.01 10.19 6.21
C ASN A 92 -1.82 10.25 4.68
N PRO A 93 -1.94 9.12 3.98
CA PRO A 93 -1.77 9.12 2.53
C PRO A 93 -2.89 9.94 1.89
N LEU A 94 -2.54 10.66 0.82
CA LEU A 94 -3.52 11.41 0.04
C LEU A 94 -4.59 10.45 -0.49
N SER A 95 -5.84 10.73 -0.17
CA SER A 95 -6.98 9.90 -0.57
C SER A 95 -8.11 10.83 -0.97
N VAL A 96 -8.23 11.06 -2.28
CA VAL A 96 -9.20 11.99 -2.87
C VAL A 96 -10.22 11.21 -3.68
N GLU A 97 -11.49 11.59 -3.55
CA GLU A 97 -12.55 11.04 -4.39
C GLU A 97 -12.46 11.61 -5.81
N LEU A 98 -12.43 10.73 -6.80
CA LEU A 98 -12.30 11.10 -8.21
C LEU A 98 -13.68 11.42 -8.79
N TRP A 99 -14.11 12.67 -8.64
CA TRP A 99 -15.35 13.18 -9.24
C TRP A 99 -15.12 13.99 -10.51
N THR A 100 -13.88 14.41 -10.78
CA THR A 100 -13.53 15.24 -11.95
C THR A 100 -12.18 14.83 -12.54
N GLU A 101 -12.00 15.08 -13.83
CA GLU A 101 -10.77 14.79 -14.58
C GLU A 101 -9.52 15.46 -13.96
N LYS A 102 -9.68 16.66 -13.40
CA LYS A 102 -8.59 17.39 -12.73
C LYS A 102 -7.98 16.61 -11.55
N VAL A 103 -8.78 15.79 -10.87
CA VAL A 103 -8.30 14.97 -9.73
C VAL A 103 -7.61 13.69 -10.22
N MET A 104 -7.92 13.22 -11.44
CA MET A 104 -7.30 12.03 -12.02
C MET A 104 -5.84 12.26 -12.44
N LEU A 105 -5.47 13.50 -12.78
CA LEU A 105 -4.14 13.86 -13.32
C LEU A 105 -3.10 14.25 -12.25
N GLN A 106 -3.38 14.03 -10.96
CA GLN A 106 -2.50 14.41 -9.83
C GLN A 106 -1.42 13.38 -9.51
#